data_AF-A0A6L3ILL0-F1
#
_entry.id   AF-A0A6L3ILL0-F1
#
_cell.length_a   1.000
_cell.length_b   1.000
_cell.length_c   1.000
_cell.angle_alpha   90.00
_cell.angle_beta   90.00
_cell.angle_gamma   90.00
#
_symmetry.space_group_name_H-M   'P 1'
#
loop_
_entity.id
_entity.type
_entity.pdbx_description
1 polymer ?
#
loop_
_entity_poly.entity_id
_entity_poly.type
_entity_poly.pdbx_seq_one_letter_code
_entity_poly.pdbx_strand_id
1 'polypeptide(L)'
;MQQITISSLFMGFLGLTEEQVDLYQPYGNAFQKITKQRLEANMEAIIYVLSACQSFMLIIDHDYGHKVVTQKTYWTDLDKYYEMLRKKAIPNKSRWDSTGFYIASPQLGDILVEKYKRPNDDECIAASINV
;
A
#
# COMPACT_ATOMS: atom_id res chain seq x y z
N MET A 1 -2.10 22.82 1.72
CA MET A 1 -1.90 21.41 1.31
C MET A 1 -0.80 20.85 2.20
N GLN A 2 -1.08 19.87 3.06
CA GLN A 2 -0.01 19.22 3.84
C GLN A 2 0.94 18.50 2.87
N GLN A 3 2.24 18.59 3.12
CA GLN A 3 3.24 17.90 2.31
C GLN A 3 3.13 16.39 2.59
N ILE A 4 2.62 15.63 1.64
CA ILE A 4 2.54 14.17 1.74
C ILE A 4 3.96 13.59 1.63
N THR A 5 4.39 12.86 2.66
CA THR A 5 5.69 12.19 2.64
C THR A 5 5.64 10.92 1.79
N ILE A 6 6.80 10.46 1.30
CA ILE A 6 6.90 9.17 0.58
C ILE A 6 6.40 8.01 1.43
N SER A 7 6.72 8.00 2.73
CA SER A 7 6.22 6.96 3.64
C SER A 7 4.69 7.00 3.75
N SER A 8 4.11 8.18 3.90
CA SER A 8 2.65 8.35 3.91
C SER A 8 2.00 7.90 2.60
N LEU A 9 2.65 8.17 1.46
CA LEU A 9 2.14 7.81 0.14
C LEU A 9 2.10 6.31 -0.14
N PHE A 10 3.08 5.54 0.35
CA PHE A 10 3.18 4.11 0.03
C PHE A 10 2.79 3.18 1.17
N MET A 11 2.75 3.68 2.41
CA MET A 11 2.55 2.85 3.62
C MET A 11 1.58 3.50 4.61
N GLY A 12 1.02 4.67 4.32
CA GLY A 12 0.28 5.48 5.28
C GLY A 12 -1.02 4.85 5.79
N PHE A 13 -1.59 3.90 5.06
CA PHE A 13 -2.83 3.23 5.46
C PHE A 13 -2.62 1.84 6.07
N LEU A 14 -1.39 1.32 6.07
CA LEU A 14 -1.09 0.00 6.61
C LEU A 14 -1.41 -0.07 8.12
N GLY A 15 -2.06 -1.16 8.54
CA GLY A 15 -2.46 -1.40 9.92
C GLY A 15 -3.70 -0.60 10.38
N LEU A 16 -4.25 0.27 9.54
CA LEU A 16 -5.52 0.95 9.80
C LEU A 16 -6.71 0.05 9.45
N THR A 17 -7.83 0.26 10.12
CA THR A 17 -9.14 -0.26 9.70
C THR A 17 -9.75 0.61 8.60
N GLU A 18 -10.76 0.09 7.89
CA GLU A 18 -11.52 0.86 6.88
C GLU A 18 -12.07 2.18 7.46
N GLU A 19 -12.65 2.16 8.66
CA GLU A 19 -13.19 3.36 9.31
C GLU A 19 -12.09 4.40 9.59
N GLN A 20 -10.91 3.94 10.04
CA GLN A 20 -9.77 4.82 10.26
C GLN A 20 -9.22 5.39 8.97
N VAL A 21 -9.25 4.64 7.86
CA VAL A 21 -8.90 5.17 6.52
C VAL A 21 -9.92 6.22 6.08
N ASP A 22 -11.21 5.95 6.24
CA ASP A 22 -12.26 6.87 5.83
C ASP A 22 -12.21 8.19 6.63
N LEU A 23 -11.79 8.15 7.90
CA LEU A 23 -11.54 9.32 8.74
C LEU A 23 -10.18 9.99 8.46
N TYR A 24 -9.15 9.22 8.11
CA TYR A 24 -7.83 9.72 7.79
C TYR A 24 -7.80 10.24 6.34
N GLN A 25 -7.95 11.55 6.19
CA GLN A 25 -8.05 12.25 4.91
C GLN A 25 -6.78 13.05 4.56
N PRO A 26 -5.59 12.41 4.41
CA PRO A 26 -4.34 13.13 4.15
C PRO A 26 -4.35 13.85 2.79
N TYR A 27 -5.26 13.49 1.88
CA TYR A 27 -5.45 14.11 0.58
C TYR A 27 -6.75 14.94 0.48
N GLY A 28 -7.46 15.12 1.60
CA GLY A 28 -8.74 15.83 1.66
C GLY A 28 -9.82 15.24 0.75
N ASN A 29 -10.79 16.08 0.35
CA ASN A 29 -11.99 15.68 -0.41
C ASN A 29 -11.72 15.02 -1.78
N ALA A 30 -10.47 15.05 -2.27
CA ALA A 30 -10.07 14.37 -3.49
C ALA A 30 -9.96 12.85 -3.29
N PHE A 31 -9.81 12.36 -2.06
CA PHE A 31 -9.68 10.93 -1.76
C PHE A 31 -11.05 10.28 -1.65
N GLN A 32 -11.48 9.68 -2.76
CA GLN A 32 -12.82 9.11 -2.86
C GLN A 32 -12.76 7.59 -2.93
N LYS A 33 -13.54 6.94 -2.08
CA LYS A 33 -13.77 5.50 -2.11
C LYS A 33 -14.73 5.16 -3.24
N ILE A 34 -14.30 4.29 -4.15
CA ILE A 34 -15.06 4.00 -5.38
C ILE A 34 -15.71 2.61 -5.33
N THR A 35 -14.99 1.61 -4.84
CA THR A 35 -15.51 0.24 -4.82
C THR A 35 -14.89 -0.58 -3.71
N LYS A 36 -15.56 -1.68 -3.38
CA LYS A 36 -15.22 -2.67 -2.36
C LYS A 36 -15.54 -4.05 -2.91
N GLN A 37 -14.56 -4.95 -2.91
CA GLN A 37 -14.66 -6.26 -3.52
C GLN A 37 -14.12 -7.33 -2.57
N ARG A 38 -14.90 -8.38 -2.34
CA ARG A 38 -14.45 -9.55 -1.59
C ARG A 38 -13.39 -10.32 -2.38
N LEU A 39 -12.32 -10.71 -1.69
CA LEU A 39 -11.27 -11.57 -2.19
C LEU A 39 -11.35 -12.96 -1.53
N GLU A 40 -10.45 -13.86 -1.94
CA GLU A 40 -10.25 -15.14 -1.27
C GLU A 40 -9.67 -14.96 0.15
N ALA A 41 -9.56 -16.04 0.91
CA ALA A 41 -8.90 -16.07 2.22
C ALA A 41 -9.41 -15.01 3.23
N ASN A 42 -10.72 -14.76 3.24
CA ASN A 42 -11.36 -13.78 4.13
C ASN A 42 -10.77 -12.35 4.01
N MET A 43 -10.32 -11.99 2.81
CA MET A 43 -9.80 -10.65 2.51
C MET A 43 -10.79 -9.82 1.68
N GLU A 44 -10.53 -8.51 1.64
CA GLU A 44 -11.30 -7.56 0.86
C GLU A 44 -10.40 -6.48 0.24
N ALA A 45 -10.67 -6.09 -1.00
CA ALA A 45 -10.03 -4.96 -1.65
C ALA A 45 -10.96 -3.75 -1.67
N ILE A 46 -10.47 -2.61 -1.22
CA ILE A 46 -11.14 -1.31 -1.31
C ILE A 46 -10.30 -0.38 -2.19
N ILE A 47 -10.93 0.24 -3.18
CA ILE A 47 -10.24 1.17 -4.09
C ILE A 47 -10.61 2.61 -3.74
N TYR A 48 -9.58 3.41 -3.49
CA TYR A 48 -9.65 4.84 -3.32
C TYR A 48 -8.96 5.54 -4.48
N VAL A 49 -9.56 6.62 -5.01
CA VAL A 49 -9.06 7.35 -6.17
C VAL A 49 -8.81 8.80 -5.80
N LEU A 50 -7.70 9.36 -6.29
CA LEU A 50 -7.39 10.79 -6.24
C LEU A 50 -7.57 11.47 -7.60
N SER A 51 -7.20 10.76 -8.67
CA SER A 51 -7.38 11.21 -10.06
C SER A 51 -7.38 10.01 -11.00
N ALA A 52 -7.58 10.24 -12.30
CA ALA A 52 -7.59 9.18 -13.31
C ALA A 52 -6.32 8.30 -13.32
N CYS A 53 -5.17 8.84 -12.89
CA CYS A 53 -3.89 8.12 -12.90
C CYS A 53 -3.33 7.86 -11.49
N GLN A 54 -4.09 8.19 -10.44
CA GLN A 54 -3.62 8.12 -9.06
C GLN A 54 -4.69 7.48 -8.19
N SER A 55 -4.38 6.30 -7.68
CA SER A 55 -5.30 5.51 -6.88
C SER A 55 -4.56 4.61 -5.89
N PHE A 56 -5.30 4.11 -4.93
CA PHE A 56 -4.86 3.18 -3.92
C PHE A 56 -5.82 2.01 -3.88
N MET A 57 -5.28 0.80 -3.92
CA MET A 57 -6.04 -0.40 -3.58
C MET A 57 -5.54 -0.89 -2.23
N LEU A 58 -6.43 -0.87 -1.25
CA LEU A 58 -6.18 -1.33 0.11
C LEU A 58 -6.75 -2.73 0.26
N ILE A 59 -5.92 -3.68 0.65
CA ILE A 59 -6.34 -5.04 0.96
C ILE A 59 -6.46 -5.17 2.46
N ILE A 60 -7.67 -5.44 2.92
CA ILE A 60 -8.01 -5.69 4.32
C ILE A 60 -8.05 -7.20 4.56
N ASP A 61 -7.41 -7.62 5.64
CA ASP A 61 -7.49 -8.99 6.14
C ASP A 61 -8.39 -9.00 7.38
N HIS A 62 -9.51 -9.72 7.29
CA HIS A 62 -10.47 -9.83 8.38
C HIS A 62 -9.97 -10.72 9.52
N ASP A 63 -9.06 -11.65 9.25
CA ASP A 63 -8.43 -12.49 10.27
C ASP A 63 -7.32 -11.72 11.02
N TYR A 64 -6.78 -10.66 10.39
CA TYR A 64 -5.84 -9.73 11.01
C TYR A 64 -6.51 -8.49 11.61
N GLY A 65 -7.65 -8.69 12.28
CA GLY A 65 -8.37 -7.63 13.01
C GLY A 65 -8.97 -6.55 12.12
N HIS A 66 -9.38 -6.90 10.89
CA HIS A 66 -9.97 -6.00 9.90
C HIS A 66 -9.06 -4.83 9.50
N LYS A 67 -7.75 -5.10 9.42
CA LYS A 67 -6.75 -4.09 9.10
C LYS A 67 -6.25 -4.22 7.68
N VAL A 68 -5.83 -3.09 7.11
CA VAL A 68 -5.12 -3.02 5.84
C VAL A 68 -3.77 -3.73 5.99
N VAL A 69 -3.60 -4.86 5.31
CA VAL A 69 -2.36 -5.63 5.27
C VAL A 69 -1.53 -5.33 4.04
N THR A 70 -2.15 -4.86 2.95
CA THR A 70 -1.45 -4.41 1.75
C THR A 70 -2.03 -3.10 1.25
N GLN A 71 -1.14 -2.17 0.90
CA GLN A 71 -1.46 -0.95 0.17
C GLN A 71 -0.76 -1.02 -1.19
N LYS A 72 -1.54 -1.04 -2.27
CA LYS A 72 -1.04 -0.84 -3.63
C LYS A 72 -1.24 0.61 -4.01
N THR A 73 -0.16 1.30 -4.35
CA THR A 73 -0.20 2.69 -4.81
C THR A 73 0.09 2.75 -6.30
N TYR A 74 -0.89 3.25 -7.06
CA TYR A 74 -0.80 3.53 -8.48
C TYR A 74 -0.45 5.00 -8.66
N TRP A 75 0.71 5.28 -9.27
CA TRP A 75 1.25 6.63 -9.38
C TRP A 75 2.09 6.77 -10.65
N THR A 76 2.46 8.01 -10.99
CA THR A 76 3.47 8.28 -12.02
C THR A 76 4.88 8.12 -11.45
N ASP A 77 5.88 7.86 -12.30
CA ASP A 77 7.29 7.76 -11.89
C ASP A 77 7.60 6.70 -10.81
N LEU A 78 6.89 5.57 -10.83
CA LEU A 78 7.05 4.52 -9.81
C LEU A 78 8.49 4.02 -9.68
N ASP A 79 9.24 3.91 -10.78
CA ASP A 79 10.65 3.54 -10.75
C ASP A 79 11.48 4.41 -9.81
N LYS A 80 11.27 5.73 -9.89
CA LYS A 80 11.97 6.70 -9.05
C LYS A 80 11.62 6.49 -7.58
N TYR A 81 10.33 6.34 -7.26
CA TYR A 81 9.89 6.14 -5.88
C TYR A 81 10.36 4.80 -5.32
N TYR A 82 10.33 3.74 -6.12
CA TYR A 82 10.80 2.42 -5.72
C TYR A 82 12.29 2.45 -5.36
N GLU A 83 13.13 3.09 -6.18
CA GLU A 83 14.56 3.23 -5.87
C GLU A 83 14.80 4.13 -4.65
N MET A 84 13.96 5.14 -4.41
CA MET A 84 14.02 5.92 -3.17
C MET A 84 13.67 5.08 -1.93
N LEU A 85 12.66 4.21 -2.02
CA LEU A 85 12.29 3.29 -0.96
C LEU A 85 13.37 2.23 -0.73
N ARG A 86 14.00 1.73 -1.79
CA ARG A 86 15.04 0.70 -1.75
C ARG A 86 16.28 1.12 -0.98
N LYS A 87 16.57 2.42 -0.92
CA LYS A 87 17.65 2.97 -0.07
C LYS A 87 17.44 2.71 1.42
N LYS A 88 16.22 2.39 1.85
CA LYS A 88 15.86 2.03 3.23
C LYS A 88 15.74 0.52 3.45
N ALA A 89 16.13 -0.29 2.47
CA ALA A 89 16.02 -1.73 2.55
C ALA A 89 16.85 -2.30 3.72
N ILE A 90 16.29 -3.29 4.41
CA ILE A 90 17.00 -4.08 5.41
C ILE A 90 18.01 -4.97 4.67
N PRO A 91 19.33 -4.83 4.94
CA PRO A 91 20.33 -5.63 4.26
C PRO A 91 20.14 -7.12 4.53
N ASN A 92 20.35 -7.95 3.50
CA ASN A 92 20.31 -9.42 3.57
C ASN A 92 18.96 -10.04 4.00
N LYS A 93 17.88 -9.24 4.09
CA LYS A 93 16.53 -9.76 4.31
C LYS A 93 15.77 -9.75 3.00
N SER A 94 15.34 -10.93 2.55
CA SER A 94 14.52 -11.12 1.36
C SER A 94 13.45 -12.16 1.62
N ARG A 95 12.43 -12.15 0.76
CA ARG A 95 11.39 -13.19 0.73
C ARG A 95 11.73 -14.11 -0.44
N TRP A 96 11.62 -15.42 -0.24
CA TRP A 96 12.12 -16.42 -1.19
C TRP A 96 11.37 -16.42 -2.54
N ASP A 97 10.12 -15.96 -2.56
CA ASP A 97 9.23 -15.88 -3.73
C ASP A 97 9.07 -14.45 -4.28
N SER A 98 9.85 -13.47 -3.79
CA SER A 98 9.73 -12.07 -4.19
C SER A 98 11.08 -11.48 -4.61
N THR A 99 11.02 -10.57 -5.59
CA THR A 99 12.14 -9.70 -5.99
C THR A 99 12.13 -8.35 -5.26
N GLY A 100 11.19 -8.17 -4.33
CA GLY A 100 11.06 -6.99 -3.48
C GLY A 100 12.12 -6.90 -2.39
N PHE A 101 11.91 -5.97 -1.45
CA PHE A 101 12.77 -5.77 -0.31
C PHE A 101 11.97 -5.38 0.93
N TYR A 102 12.53 -5.64 2.11
CA TYR A 102 11.90 -5.25 3.37
C TYR A 102 12.38 -3.86 3.83
N ILE A 103 11.48 -3.07 4.41
CA ILE A 103 11.77 -1.84 5.15
C ILE A 103 11.32 -2.03 6.60
N ALA A 104 12.11 -1.59 7.57
CA ALA A 104 11.71 -1.64 8.98
C ALA A 104 10.73 -0.51 9.33
N SER A 105 9.64 -0.85 10.04
CA SER A 105 8.74 0.08 10.68
C SER A 105 8.68 -0.19 12.19
N PRO A 106 8.94 0.81 13.06
CA PRO A 106 8.82 0.64 14.50
C PRO A 106 7.42 0.23 14.97
N GLN A 107 6.37 0.54 14.19
CA GLN A 107 4.97 0.33 14.56
C GLN A 107 4.40 -0.95 13.96
N LEU A 108 4.85 -1.32 12.76
CA LEU A 108 4.26 -2.39 11.95
C LEU A 108 5.20 -3.59 11.77
N GLY A 109 6.43 -3.51 12.30
CA GLY A 109 7.47 -4.48 12.00
C GLY A 109 8.02 -4.30 10.59
N ASP A 110 8.44 -5.39 9.96
CA ASP A 110 9.03 -5.34 8.62
C ASP A 110 7.94 -5.32 7.55
N ILE A 111 8.05 -4.34 6.65
CA ILE A 111 7.13 -4.10 5.55
C ILE A 111 7.80 -4.58 4.27
N LEU A 112 7.19 -5.52 3.56
CA LEU A 112 7.64 -5.94 2.24
C LEU A 112 7.19 -4.91 1.19
N VAL A 113 8.12 -4.43 0.37
CA VAL A 113 7.86 -3.49 -0.72
C VAL A 113 8.19 -4.16 -2.05
N GLU A 114 7.23 -4.16 -2.97
CA GLU A 114 7.31 -4.85 -4.26
C GLU A 114 6.80 -3.95 -5.38
N LYS A 115 7.41 -4.06 -6.57
CA LYS A 115 6.73 -3.63 -7.80
C LYS A 115 5.81 -4.73 -8.26
N TYR A 116 4.58 -4.36 -8.57
CA TYR A 116 3.55 -5.28 -8.99
C TYR A 116 2.94 -4.84 -10.30
N LYS A 117 2.91 -5.75 -11.28
CA LYS A 117 2.28 -5.56 -12.57
C LYS A 117 1.62 -6.86 -13.00
N ARG A 118 0.30 -6.96 -12.82
CA ARG A 118 -0.47 -8.06 -13.41
C ARG A 118 -0.65 -7.84 -14.91
N PRO A 119 -0.82 -8.93 -15.68
CA PRO A 119 -1.28 -8.79 -17.06
C PRO A 119 -2.59 -8.00 -17.08
N ASN A 120 -2.63 -6.90 -17.84
CA ASN A 120 -3.74 -5.95 -17.98
C ASN A 120 -3.98 -4.96 -16.83
N ASP A 121 -3.17 -4.97 -15.77
CA ASP A 121 -3.22 -3.95 -14.73
C ASP A 121 -2.09 -2.92 -14.91
N ASP A 122 -2.34 -1.69 -14.47
CA ASP A 122 -1.28 -0.68 -14.33
C ASP A 122 -0.24 -1.16 -13.31
N GLU A 123 1.01 -0.75 -13.54
CA GLU A 123 2.07 -1.00 -12.56
C GLU A 123 1.78 -0.23 -11.28
N CYS A 124 2.09 -0.84 -10.14
CA CYS A 124 1.99 -0.21 -8.83
C CYS A 124 3.17 -0.62 -7.95
N ILE A 125 3.35 0.13 -6.86
CA ILE A 125 4.17 -0.32 -5.73
C ILE A 125 3.23 -0.86 -4.66
N ALA A 126 3.42 -2.11 -4.27
CA ALA A 126 2.72 -2.74 -3.16
C ALA A 126 3.61 -2.69 -1.91
N ALA A 127 3.05 -2.22 -0.80
CA ALA A 127 3.64 -2.35 0.52
C ALA A 127 2.75 -3.27 1.35
N SER A 128 3.34 -4.29 1.98
CA SER A 128 2.60 -5.33 2.71
C SER A 128 3.20 -5.62 4.07
N ILE A 129 2.35 -5.88 5.05
CA ILE A 129 2.68 -6.37 6.39
C ILE A 129 2.07 -7.75 6.60
N ASN A 130 2.56 -8.48 7.60
CA ASN A 130 2.07 -9.84 7.90
C ASN A 130 2.21 -10.81 6.70
N VAL A 131 3.38 -10.77 6.04
CA VAL A 131 3.68 -11.52 4.82
C VAL A 131 4.91 -12.41 4.93
#